data_AF-A0A9D1MGB2-F1
#
_entry.id   AF-A0A9D1MGB2-F1
#
_cell.length_a   1.000
_cell.length_b   1.000
_cell.length_c   1.000
_cell.angle_alpha   90.00
_cell.angle_beta   90.00
_cell.angle_gamma   90.00
#
_symmetry.space_group_name_H-M   'P 1'
#
loop_
_entity.id
_entity.type
_entity.pdbx_description
1 polymer ?
#
loop_
_entity_poly.entity_id
_entity_poly.type
_entity_poly.pdbx_seq_one_letter_code
_entity_poly.pdbx_strand_id
1 'polypeptide(L)'
;MNDAQISQITPLDKLKIILDSIAKATGMNLCVLDNIGNIVVKPCNDALFCKTARLNPELKKQCLTVAAHSTFESARGRRSHIYKCNFGLTDFSVPLYYKGMYIGAICGGSA
;
A
#
# COMPACT_ATOMS: atom_id res chain seq x y z
N MET A 1 11.41 17.15 -2.70
CA MET A 1 10.03 16.65 -2.80
C MET A 1 9.95 15.88 -4.10
N ASN A 2 9.91 14.55 -4.05
CA ASN A 2 9.67 13.76 -5.25
C ASN A 2 8.16 13.72 -5.47
N ASP A 3 7.69 14.34 -6.56
CA ASP A 3 6.31 14.15 -6.98
C ASP A 3 6.13 12.69 -7.39
N ALA A 4 5.34 11.95 -6.62
CA ALA A 4 5.03 10.57 -6.94
C ALA A 4 4.36 10.52 -8.33
N GLN A 5 4.84 9.65 -9.23
CA GLN A 5 4.33 9.58 -10.61
C GLN A 5 2.80 9.40 -10.69
N ILE A 6 2.20 8.76 -9.67
CA ILE A 6 0.75 8.61 -9.53
C ILE A 6 0.01 9.96 -9.48
N SER A 7 0.55 10.98 -8.79
CA SER A 7 -0.14 12.26 -8.62
C SER A 7 -0.27 13.06 -9.93
N GLN A 8 0.61 12.79 -10.90
CA GLN A 8 0.56 13.37 -12.24
C GLN A 8 -0.56 12.75 -13.10
N ILE A 9 -1.08 11.57 -12.73
CA ILE A 9 -2.12 10.84 -13.46
C ILE A 9 -3.49 11.07 -12.82
N THR A 10 -3.54 11.09 -11.48
CA THR A 10 -4.79 11.31 -10.76
C THR A 10 -4.55 11.97 -9.41
N PRO A 11 -5.44 12.88 -8.96
CA PRO A 11 -5.38 13.43 -7.61
C PRO A 11 -5.44 12.35 -6.55
N LEU A 12 -4.51 12.37 -5.59
CA LEU A 12 -4.43 11.39 -4.52
C LEU A 12 -5.70 11.35 -3.64
N ASP A 13 -6.39 12.48 -3.51
CA ASP A 13 -7.66 12.56 -2.76
C ASP A 13 -8.78 11.75 -3.42
N LYS A 14 -8.81 11.70 -4.76
CA LYS A 14 -9.78 10.85 -5.48
C LYS A 14 -9.48 9.38 -5.24
N LEU A 15 -8.21 8.98 -5.26
CA LEU A 15 -7.81 7.62 -4.90
C LEU A 15 -8.21 7.30 -3.46
N LYS A 16 -7.99 8.23 -2.52
CA LYS A 16 -8.37 8.04 -1.12
C LYS A 16 -9.87 7.76 -0.96
N ILE A 17 -10.73 8.52 -1.64
CA ILE A 17 -12.19 8.30 -1.59
C ILE A 17 -12.57 6.91 -2.12
N ILE A 18 -11.94 6.47 -3.22
CA ILE A 18 -12.17 5.13 -3.78
C ILE A 18 -11.73 4.06 -2.79
N LEU A 19 -10.50 4.17 -2.25
CA LEU A 19 -9.97 3.23 -1.27
C LEU A 19 -10.81 3.20 0.01
N ASP A 20 -11.29 4.33 0.51
CA ASP A 20 -12.20 4.38 1.67
C ASP A 20 -13.52 3.65 1.41
N SER A 21 -14.08 3.82 0.21
CA SER A 21 -15.32 3.15 -0.18
C SER A 21 -15.14 1.63 -0.23
N ILE A 22 -14.02 1.16 -0.81
CA ILE A 22 -13.70 -0.27 -0.85
C ILE A 22 -13.42 -0.78 0.55
N ALA A 23 -12.60 -0.10 1.34
CA ALA A 23 -12.27 -0.48 2.71
C ALA A 23 -13.51 -0.59 3.59
N LYS A 24 -14.47 0.35 3.44
CA LYS A 24 -15.76 0.30 4.14
C LYS A 24 -16.63 -0.87 3.70
N ALA A 25 -16.62 -1.20 2.41
CA ALA A 25 -17.43 -2.29 1.86
C ALA A 25 -16.86 -3.69 2.19
N THR A 26 -15.53 -3.84 2.23
CA THR A 26 -14.86 -5.12 2.41
C THR A 26 -14.35 -5.36 3.83
N GLY A 27 -14.26 -4.31 4.64
CA GLY A 27 -13.61 -4.37 5.95
C GLY A 27 -12.09 -4.52 5.89
N MET A 28 -11.47 -4.37 4.71
CA MET A 28 -10.02 -4.51 4.54
C MET A 28 -9.28 -3.21 4.82
N ASN A 29 -8.03 -3.31 5.26
CA ASN A 29 -7.10 -2.19 5.26
C ASN A 29 -6.59 -1.95 3.83
N LEU A 30 -6.49 -0.70 3.38
CA LEU A 30 -5.98 -0.34 2.04
C LEU A 30 -5.08 0.89 2.06
N CYS A 31 -3.98 0.87 1.31
CA CYS A 31 -3.12 2.04 1.09
C CYS A 31 -2.53 2.03 -0.34
N VAL A 32 -1.85 3.12 -0.72
CA VAL A 32 -1.10 3.19 -1.98
C VAL A 32 0.34 3.57 -1.70
N LEU A 33 1.25 2.82 -2.32
CA LEU A 33 2.67 3.12 -2.35
C LEU A 33 3.08 3.59 -3.76
N ASP A 34 4.02 4.52 -3.85
CA ASP A 34 4.63 4.92 -5.12
C ASP A 34 5.58 3.84 -5.69
N ASN A 35 6.18 4.12 -6.84
CA ASN A 35 7.10 3.22 -7.53
C ASN A 35 8.42 2.94 -6.79
N ILE A 36 8.73 3.66 -5.70
CA ILE A 36 9.90 3.43 -4.85
C ILE A 36 9.52 2.99 -3.42
N GLY A 37 8.23 2.73 -3.17
CA GLY A 37 7.74 2.16 -1.91
C GLY A 37 7.32 3.17 -0.84
N ASN A 38 7.20 4.46 -1.14
CA ASN A 38 6.68 5.44 -0.18
C ASN A 38 5.15 5.43 -0.16
N ILE A 39 4.56 5.55 1.03
CA ILE A 39 3.11 5.70 1.17
C ILE A 39 2.68 7.06 0.62
N VAL A 40 1.87 7.05 -0.43
CA VAL A 40 1.27 8.25 -1.05
C VAL A 40 -0.21 8.41 -0.73
N VAL A 41 -0.91 7.31 -0.46
CA VAL A 41 -2.27 7.33 0.11
C VAL A 41 -2.21 6.57 1.42
N LYS A 42 -2.51 7.27 2.53
CA LYS A 42 -2.45 6.69 3.88
C LYS A 42 -3.44 5.52 4.03
N PRO A 43 -3.12 4.55 4.92
CA PRO A 43 -4.01 3.44 5.25
C PRO A 43 -5.45 3.85 5.56
N CYS A 44 -6.39 3.20 4.89
CA CYS A 44 -7.84 3.27 5.08
C CYS A 44 -8.25 2.05 5.89
N ASN A 45 -9.06 2.21 6.94
CA ASN A 45 -9.45 1.10 7.82
C ASN A 45 -8.27 0.33 8.44
N ASP A 46 -7.24 1.04 8.90
CA ASP A 46 -6.03 0.45 9.47
C ASP A 46 -6.27 -0.10 10.89
N ALA A 47 -5.79 -1.33 11.12
CA ALA A 47 -5.93 -2.07 12.37
C ALA A 47 -5.40 -1.31 13.58
N LEU A 48 -6.05 -1.43 14.74
CA LEU A 48 -5.55 -0.83 15.99
C LEU A 48 -4.14 -1.34 16.32
N PHE A 49 -3.89 -2.63 16.05
CA PHE A 49 -2.57 -3.23 16.18
C PHE A 49 -1.54 -2.51 15.30
N CYS A 50 -1.81 -2.38 13.99
CA CYS A 50 -0.90 -1.76 13.03
C CYS A 50 -0.59 -0.30 13.40
N LYS A 51 -1.61 0.46 13.81
CA LYS A 51 -1.46 1.85 14.31
C LYS A 51 -0.52 1.90 15.50
N THR A 52 -0.74 1.04 16.50
CA THR A 52 0.05 0.99 17.73
C THR A 52 1.49 0.54 17.47
N ALA A 53 1.68 -0.53 16.68
CA ALA A 53 3.00 -1.05 16.35
C ALA A 53 3.86 0.00 15.63
N ARG A 54 3.27 0.76 14.70
CA ARG A 54 3.98 1.82 13.95
C ARG A 54 4.33 3.06 14.79
N LEU A 55 3.92 3.14 16.07
CA LEU A 55 4.43 4.17 16.99
C LEU A 55 5.89 3.90 17.38
N ASN A 56 6.33 2.64 17.38
CA ASN A 56 7.72 2.28 17.55
C ASN A 56 8.47 2.48 16.20
N PRO A 57 9.54 3.31 16.14
CA PRO A 57 10.25 3.59 14.89
C PRO A 57 10.84 2.37 14.20
N GLU A 58 11.33 1.39 14.96
CA GLU A 58 11.94 0.17 14.42
C GLU A 58 10.86 -0.73 13.81
N LEU A 59 9.75 -0.93 14.51
CA LEU A 59 8.61 -1.70 13.98
C LEU A 59 7.97 -1.02 12.76
N LYS A 60 7.88 0.31 12.78
CA LYS A 60 7.44 1.10 11.63
C LYS A 60 8.34 0.86 10.43
N LYS A 61 9.66 0.93 10.61
CA LYS A 61 10.63 0.68 9.54
C LYS A 61 10.44 -0.72 8.95
N GLN A 62 10.37 -1.74 9.80
CA GLN A 62 10.13 -3.12 9.38
C GLN A 62 8.83 -3.28 8.58
N CYS A 63 7.73 -2.69 9.06
CA CYS A 63 6.44 -2.71 8.38
C CYS A 63 6.52 -2.08 6.99
N LEU A 64 7.15 -0.91 6.88
CA LEU A 64 7.31 -0.21 5.60
C LEU A 64 8.23 -0.95 4.63
N THR A 65 9.32 -1.56 5.12
CA THR A 65 10.24 -2.34 4.30
C THR A 65 9.56 -3.55 3.67
N VAL A 66 8.77 -4.30 4.44
CA VAL A 66 8.04 -5.46 3.89
C VAL A 66 6.97 -5.03 2.90
N ALA A 67 6.24 -3.94 3.17
CA ALA A 67 5.28 -3.39 2.23
C ALA A 67 5.95 -2.99 0.91
N ALA A 68 7.07 -2.27 0.96
CA ALA A 68 7.85 -1.88 -0.23
C ALA A 68 8.42 -3.10 -0.98
N HIS A 69 8.86 -4.14 -0.28
CA HIS A 69 9.29 -5.39 -0.91
C HIS A 69 8.13 -6.08 -1.64
N SER A 70 6.95 -6.12 -1.02
CA SER A 70 5.75 -6.67 -1.65
C SER A 70 5.37 -5.93 -2.93
N THR A 71 5.46 -4.60 -2.95
CA THR A 71 5.18 -3.82 -4.16
C THR A 71 6.19 -4.09 -5.28
N PHE A 72 7.46 -4.29 -4.93
CA PHE A 72 8.46 -4.74 -5.89
C PHE A 72 8.14 -6.13 -6.46
N GLU A 73 7.76 -7.10 -5.61
CA GLU A 73 7.42 -8.45 -6.06
C GLU A 73 6.20 -8.50 -6.98
N SER A 74 5.16 -7.71 -6.67
CA SER A 74 3.99 -7.60 -7.55
C SER A 74 4.32 -6.91 -8.87
N ALA A 75 5.14 -5.86 -8.85
CA ALA A 75 5.62 -5.19 -10.06
C ALA A 75 6.48 -6.12 -10.93
N ARG A 76 7.41 -6.87 -10.32
CA ARG A 76 8.26 -7.85 -11.00
C ARG A 76 7.43 -8.93 -11.68
N GLY A 77 6.40 -9.42 -11.00
CA GLY A 77 5.50 -10.45 -11.53
C GLY A 77 4.40 -9.94 -12.46
N ARG A 78 4.21 -8.62 -12.57
CA ARG A 78 3.06 -7.97 -13.22
C ARG A 78 1.71 -8.57 -12.80
N ARG A 79 1.61 -8.99 -11.53
CA ARG A 79 0.45 -9.67 -10.95
C ARG A 79 0.35 -9.34 -9.47
N SER A 80 -0.78 -9.67 -8.84
CA SER A 80 -0.91 -9.54 -7.40
C SER A 80 0.11 -10.41 -6.66
N HIS A 81 0.60 -9.90 -5.53
CA HIS A 81 1.49 -10.64 -4.64
C HIS A 81 0.87 -10.69 -3.25
N ILE A 82 0.60 -11.90 -2.75
CA ILE A 82 0.05 -12.15 -1.41
C ILE A 82 1.20 -12.60 -0.51
N TYR A 83 1.28 -12.05 0.70
CA TYR A 83 2.37 -12.29 1.63
C TYR A 83 1.88 -12.24 3.10
N LYS A 84 2.70 -12.77 4.00
CA LYS A 84 2.54 -12.55 5.44
C LYS A 84 3.48 -11.44 5.90
N CYS A 85 2.97 -10.46 6.63
CA CYS A 85 3.81 -9.41 7.20
C CYS A 85 4.64 -9.96 8.37
N ASN A 86 5.59 -9.16 8.87
CA ASN A 86 6.46 -9.54 10.01
C ASN A 86 5.70 -9.84 11.31
N PHE A 87 4.41 -9.48 11.39
CA PHE A 87 3.54 -9.73 12.53
C PHE A 87 2.51 -10.86 12.27
N GLY A 88 2.65 -11.57 11.15
CA GLY A 88 1.81 -12.73 10.82
C GLY A 88 0.47 -12.42 10.14
N LEU A 89 0.14 -11.14 9.93
CA LEU A 89 -1.06 -10.73 9.17
C LEU A 89 -0.90 -11.04 7.69
N THR A 90 -2.00 -11.36 7.01
CA THR A 90 -2.00 -11.63 5.56
C THR A 90 -2.36 -10.36 4.81
N ASP A 91 -1.41 -9.94 3.97
CA ASP A 91 -1.49 -8.75 3.15
C ASP A 91 -1.29 -9.12 1.67
N PHE A 92 -1.60 -8.17 0.79
CA PHE A 92 -1.38 -8.28 -0.64
C PHE A 92 -0.95 -6.93 -1.22
N SER A 93 -0.33 -6.99 -2.41
CA SER A 93 -0.10 -5.83 -3.26
C SER A 93 -0.57 -6.11 -4.69
N VAL A 94 -1.14 -5.09 -5.33
CA VAL A 94 -1.57 -5.09 -6.73
C VAL A 94 -0.82 -3.98 -7.46
N PRO A 95 -0.05 -4.30 -8.51
CA PRO A 95 0.81 -3.32 -9.16
C PRO A 95 -0.03 -2.43 -10.09
N LEU A 96 0.24 -1.13 -10.06
CA LEU A 96 -0.38 -0.12 -10.91
C LEU A 96 0.54 0.20 -12.08
N TYR A 97 -0.04 0.20 -13.28
CA TYR A 97 0.65 0.59 -14.51
C TYR A 97 -0.11 1.70 -15.23
N TYR A 98 0.63 2.64 -15.82
CA TYR A 98 0.09 3.63 -16.75
C TYR A 98 0.98 3.71 -17.98
N LYS A 99 0.39 3.55 -19.16
CA LYS A 99 1.11 3.45 -20.45
C LYS A 99 2.27 2.44 -20.41
N GLY A 100 2.06 1.29 -19.74
CA GLY A 100 3.05 0.24 -19.60
C GLY A 100 4.14 0.49 -18.54
N MET A 101 4.21 1.68 -17.95
CA MET A 101 5.18 2.00 -16.89
C MET A 101 4.61 1.68 -15.51
N TYR A 102 5.42 1.10 -14.63
CA TYR A 102 5.07 0.86 -13.23
C TYR A 102 5.09 2.18 -12.46
N ILE A 103 3.97 2.52 -11.81
CA ILE A 103 3.80 3.80 -11.12
C ILE A 103 3.64 3.66 -9.61
N GLY A 104 3.47 2.43 -9.10
CA GLY A 104 3.26 2.13 -7.69
C GLY A 104 2.31 0.96 -7.51
N ALA A 105 1.78 0.76 -6.30
CA ALA A 105 0.89 -0.36 -6.02
C ALA A 105 -0.17 -0.02 -4.99
N ILE A 106 -1.35 -0.64 -5.12
CA ILE A 106 -2.34 -0.70 -4.05
C ILE A 106 -1.93 -1.84 -3.13
N CYS A 107 -1.81 -1.57 -1.84
CA CYS A 107 -1.56 -2.60 -0.83
C CYS A 107 -2.79 -2.73 0.07
N GLY A 108 -3.02 -3.92 0.60
CA GLY A 108 -4.10 -4.13 1.53
C GLY A 108 -3.99 -5.45 2.27
N GLY A 109 -4.92 -5.68 3.19
CA GLY A 109 -4.92 -6.89 4.00
C GLY A 109 -5.98 -6.84 5.08
N SER A 110 -5.82 -7.72 6.06
CA SER A 110 -6.66 -7.74 7.25
C SER A 110 -6.59 -6.40 8.00
N ALA A 111 -7.74 -5.88 8.40
CA ALA A 111 -7.89 -4.75 9.32
C ALA A 111 -8.09 -5.22 10.76
#